data_AF-A0A9Q3ZY87-F1
#
_entry.id   AF-A0A9Q3ZY87-F1
#
_cell.length_a   1.000
_cell.length_b   1.000
_cell.length_c   1.000
_cell.angle_alpha   90.00
_cell.angle_beta   90.00
_cell.angle_gamma   90.00
#
_symmetry.space_group_name_H-M   'P 1'
#
loop_
_entity.id
_entity.type
_entity.pdbx_description
1 polymer ?
#
loop_
_entity_poly.entity_id
_entity_poly.type
_entity_poly.pdbx_seq_one_letter_code
_entity_poly.pdbx_strand_id
1 'polypeptide(L)'
;MRSALLTGMTLTVILLLFLAFNLVWVGHLPTLRWDYSQQKIHTLSPSVQQSLASLESPLDLYYFNANRDPQRSYTVKRYGKRIEDVLKEYEKAAKGMINLHVIEPAPFSEDAYKAGLFGLDNTAGFLGLIGTRAGHGAQRIESFSVEREPLLEYEISHLIAKLQHPERPIVGLLPGLAMEPSSDRLLKALQQHFNLVNLTSATERIPEHIQTLMVVHPRTLSQATLYGIEQFVLKGGRLMMFIDPLSEQSSNATPADSRLDGLLAAWGIQMPANKWLVDIGYAASAGNRAAQHPGRLTLPRQAMNTHDVSTWKVNRVTVSSSGALSRLHKSRTSFTPLLQSSEQSELLDTERFAGATEFDSLHEEALPQGKRHVIAARIEGPGYSAFPDGISGQPPGLQKAAQIRVVVVADTDLLSDKVSDLAKNDNALFVLNTLDNLSAPEALASIRPRAAQESPPSLLATLRTAAEQAYRVKASELERRLRRTEQEWQHLSLPTTTLSSQTVDTTQLQALNKERLRLPMELHAVRAEAYAQVNRLEIAIKLVMTFTIPVTLCLMAGLVFVGNRRRRRHAGSVIR
;
A
#
# COMPACT_ATOMS: atom_id res chain seq x y z
N MET A 1 -27.19 62.52 19.34
CA MET A 1 -26.14 62.47 18.30
C MET A 1 -24.74 62.16 18.87
N ARG A 2 -24.31 62.77 19.98
CA ARG A 2 -23.01 62.44 20.62
C ARG A 2 -22.87 60.97 21.05
N SER A 3 -23.94 60.33 21.54
CA SER A 3 -23.93 58.92 21.94
C SER A 3 -23.71 57.96 20.76
N ALA A 4 -24.29 58.24 19.59
CA ALA A 4 -24.16 57.42 18.38
C ALA A 4 -22.73 57.45 17.80
N LEU A 5 -22.09 58.62 17.81
CA LEU A 5 -20.70 58.81 17.39
C LEU A 5 -19.72 58.12 18.34
N LEU A 6 -19.94 58.22 19.65
CA LEU A 6 -19.16 57.49 20.66
C LEU A 6 -19.30 55.98 20.49
N THR A 7 -20.52 55.46 20.30
CA THR A 7 -20.71 54.02 20.04
C THR A 7 -20.04 53.57 18.75
N GLY A 8 -20.11 54.38 17.67
CA GLY A 8 -19.42 54.09 16.41
C GLY A 8 -17.92 54.00 16.59
N MET A 9 -17.31 55.00 17.23
CA MET A 9 -15.87 55.04 17.47
C MET A 9 -15.39 53.90 18.37
N THR A 10 -16.15 53.54 19.41
CA THR A 10 -15.83 52.36 20.23
C THR A 10 -15.91 51.05 19.44
N LEU A 11 -16.89 50.92 18.53
CA LEU A 11 -17.02 49.74 17.67
C LEU A 11 -15.85 49.63 16.69
N THR A 12 -15.41 50.75 16.12
CA THR A 12 -14.24 50.77 15.22
C THR A 12 -12.96 50.41 15.95
N VAL A 13 -12.75 50.94 17.16
CA VAL A 13 -11.57 50.63 17.98
C VAL A 13 -11.59 49.15 18.41
N ILE A 14 -12.74 48.62 18.83
CA ILE A 14 -12.88 47.20 19.17
C ILE A 14 -12.62 46.32 17.94
N LEU A 15 -13.13 46.69 16.76
CA LEU A 15 -12.89 45.96 15.52
C LEU A 15 -11.40 45.95 15.14
N LEU A 16 -10.71 47.08 15.26
CA LEU A 16 -9.28 47.19 14.99
C LEU A 16 -8.44 46.39 15.99
N LEU A 17 -8.78 46.45 17.28
CA LEU A 17 -8.13 45.62 18.31
C LEU A 17 -8.38 44.13 18.08
N PHE A 18 -9.59 43.75 17.69
CA PHE A 18 -9.91 42.37 17.33
C PHE A 18 -9.10 41.92 16.11
N LEU A 19 -9.00 42.74 15.08
CA LEU A 19 -8.23 42.43 13.87
C LEU A 19 -6.73 42.28 14.18
N ALA A 20 -6.18 43.20 14.98
CA ALA A 20 -4.78 43.17 15.41
C ALA A 20 -4.48 41.96 16.30
N PHE A 21 -5.37 41.65 17.24
CA PHE A 21 -5.27 40.45 18.07
C PHE A 21 -5.30 39.19 17.20
N ASN A 22 -6.25 39.09 16.26
CA ASN A 22 -6.35 37.94 15.36
C ASN A 22 -5.08 37.79 14.49
N LEU A 23 -4.57 38.89 13.93
CA LEU A 23 -3.38 38.87 13.07
C LEU A 23 -2.14 38.35 13.81
N VAL A 24 -1.94 38.77 15.06
CA VAL A 24 -0.80 38.34 15.89
C VAL A 24 -0.99 36.92 16.41
N TRP A 25 -2.18 36.58 16.92
CA TRP A 25 -2.41 35.28 17.56
C TRP A 25 -2.62 34.13 16.56
N VAL A 26 -3.09 34.39 15.34
CA VAL A 26 -3.32 33.33 14.33
C VAL A 26 -2.06 32.54 14.01
N GLY A 27 -0.89 33.19 13.99
CA GLY A 27 0.40 32.50 13.77
C GLY A 27 0.88 31.67 14.98
N HIS A 28 0.36 31.95 16.18
CA HIS A 28 0.74 31.27 17.42
C HIS A 28 -0.28 30.22 17.89
N LEU A 29 -1.47 30.19 17.29
CA LEU A 29 -2.45 29.16 17.59
C LEU A 29 -1.91 27.80 17.12
N PRO A 30 -1.84 26.78 17.99
CA PRO A 30 -1.51 25.44 17.54
C PRO A 30 -2.52 25.05 16.46
N THR A 31 -2.02 24.54 15.33
CA THR A 31 -2.86 23.99 14.26
C THR A 31 -3.53 22.72 14.76
N LEU A 32 -4.61 22.91 15.52
CA LEU A 32 -5.44 21.84 16.05
C LEU A 32 -6.34 21.36 14.91
N ARG A 33 -5.86 20.33 14.21
CA ARG A 33 -6.59 19.71 13.11
C ARG A 33 -7.39 18.55 13.67
N TRP A 34 -8.71 18.72 13.76
CA TRP A 34 -9.59 17.64 14.16
C TRP A 34 -9.99 16.82 12.94
N ASP A 35 -9.57 15.56 12.94
CA ASP A 35 -9.95 14.61 11.92
C ASP A 35 -11.30 13.99 12.26
N TYR A 36 -12.35 14.52 11.64
CA TYR A 36 -13.72 14.02 11.74
C TYR A 36 -14.03 12.88 10.76
N SER A 37 -13.06 12.42 9.99
CA SER A 37 -13.29 11.26 9.12
C SER A 37 -13.57 10.02 9.99
N GLN A 38 -14.51 9.19 9.56
CA GLN A 38 -14.93 8.00 10.31
C GLN A 38 -13.75 7.06 10.67
N GLN A 39 -12.69 7.07 9.86
CA GLN A 39 -11.51 6.20 10.03
C GLN A 39 -10.23 6.96 10.42
N LYS A 40 -10.33 8.25 10.78
CA LYS A 40 -9.18 9.12 11.05
C LYS A 40 -8.09 9.05 9.96
N ILE A 41 -8.51 9.04 8.69
CA ILE A 41 -7.61 8.81 7.55
C ILE A 41 -6.55 9.91 7.44
N HIS A 42 -6.80 11.11 7.95
CA HIS A 42 -5.88 12.23 7.92
C HIS A 42 -4.94 12.30 9.13
N THR A 43 -4.98 11.31 10.02
CA THR A 43 -4.10 11.21 11.19
C THR A 43 -3.19 10.00 11.04
N LEU A 44 -1.88 10.13 11.32
CA LEU A 44 -0.92 9.03 11.30
C LEU A 44 -1.25 7.93 12.33
N SER A 45 -0.85 6.70 12.03
CA SER A 45 -1.07 5.58 12.96
C SER A 45 -0.16 5.73 14.20
N PRO A 46 -0.57 5.22 15.37
CA PRO A 46 0.26 5.29 16.58
C PRO A 46 1.67 4.69 16.38
N SER A 47 1.76 3.58 15.63
CA SER A 47 3.02 2.94 15.28
C SER A 47 3.95 3.84 14.47
N VAL A 48 3.40 4.56 13.48
CA VAL A 48 4.16 5.54 12.70
C VAL A 48 4.62 6.69 13.59
N GLN A 49 3.76 7.23 14.45
CA GLN A 49 4.14 8.31 15.36
C GLN A 49 5.28 7.90 16.30
N GLN A 50 5.25 6.67 16.82
CA GLN A 50 6.32 6.13 17.65
C GLN A 50 7.62 5.96 16.87
N SER A 51 7.56 5.46 15.64
CA SER A 51 8.72 5.31 14.74
C SER A 51 9.36 6.66 14.38
N LEU A 52 8.54 7.68 14.13
CA LEU A 52 9.01 9.04 13.82
C LEU A 52 9.59 9.76 15.05
N ALA A 53 9.14 9.40 16.25
CA ALA A 53 9.70 9.93 17.49
C ALA A 53 11.08 9.33 17.82
N SER A 54 11.41 8.15 17.28
CA SER A 54 12.70 7.46 17.48
C SER A 54 13.71 7.71 16.37
N LEU A 55 13.51 8.74 15.51
CA LEU A 55 14.47 9.06 14.45
C LEU A 55 15.81 9.48 15.04
N GLU A 56 16.90 8.83 14.61
CA GLU A 56 18.25 9.10 15.10
C GLU A 56 18.99 10.18 14.31
N SER A 57 18.55 10.47 13.08
CA SER A 57 19.23 11.40 12.17
C SER A 57 18.23 12.17 11.31
N PRO A 58 18.56 13.43 10.94
CA PRO A 58 17.72 14.21 10.05
C PRO A 58 17.67 13.60 8.65
N LEU A 59 16.51 13.70 7.99
CA LEU A 59 16.21 13.15 6.67
C LEU A 59 15.62 14.25 5.79
N ASP A 60 16.04 14.31 4.53
CA ASP A 60 15.41 15.17 3.53
C ASP A 60 14.54 14.32 2.60
N LEU A 61 13.27 14.71 2.46
CA LEU A 61 12.30 14.04 1.61
C LEU A 61 11.89 14.97 0.46
N TYR A 62 12.17 14.57 -0.77
CA TYR A 62 11.81 15.27 -1.99
C TYR A 62 10.62 14.59 -2.65
N TYR A 63 9.44 15.20 -2.51
CA TYR A 63 8.21 14.73 -3.11
C TYR A 63 7.98 15.42 -4.44
N PHE A 64 7.98 14.63 -5.52
CA PHE A 64 7.73 15.12 -6.86
C PHE A 64 6.27 14.88 -7.22
N ASN A 65 5.61 15.89 -7.77
CA ASN A 65 4.23 15.78 -8.23
C ASN A 65 3.87 16.84 -9.27
N ALA A 66 3.80 16.48 -10.55
CA ALA A 66 3.34 17.36 -11.63
C ALA A 66 1.80 17.53 -11.61
N ASN A 67 1.27 18.25 -10.63
CA ASN A 67 -0.17 18.31 -10.36
C ASN A 67 -0.96 19.06 -11.47
N ARG A 68 -0.31 20.01 -12.16
CA ARG A 68 -0.91 20.83 -13.22
C ARG A 68 -1.01 20.17 -14.60
N ASP A 69 -0.61 18.91 -14.76
CA ASP A 69 -0.74 18.22 -16.05
C ASP A 69 -2.21 18.13 -16.50
N PRO A 70 -2.58 18.65 -17.69
CA PRO A 70 -3.94 18.58 -18.21
C PRO A 70 -4.41 17.15 -18.52
N GLN A 71 -3.50 16.19 -18.78
CA GLN A 71 -3.84 14.81 -19.11
C GLN A 71 -4.13 13.93 -17.88
N ARG A 72 -3.82 14.41 -16.67
CA ARG A 72 -4.02 13.65 -15.44
C ARG A 72 -5.48 13.59 -15.01
N SER A 73 -5.94 12.38 -14.70
CA SER A 73 -7.27 12.15 -14.16
C SER A 73 -7.46 12.79 -12.79
N TYR A 74 -8.71 13.17 -12.48
CA TYR A 74 -9.09 13.71 -11.18
C TYR A 74 -8.68 12.80 -10.02
N THR A 75 -8.82 11.47 -10.18
CA THR A 75 -8.45 10.48 -9.17
C THR A 75 -6.97 10.58 -8.80
N VAL A 76 -6.09 10.68 -9.80
CA VAL A 76 -4.63 10.78 -9.60
C VAL A 76 -4.27 12.11 -8.95
N LYS A 77 -4.91 13.22 -9.34
CA LYS A 77 -4.68 14.55 -8.71
C LYS A 77 -5.07 14.54 -7.23
N ARG A 78 -6.22 13.95 -6.90
CA ARG A 78 -6.67 13.78 -5.51
C ARG A 78 -5.71 12.92 -4.71
N TYR A 79 -5.26 11.80 -5.29
CA TYR A 79 -4.30 10.91 -4.66
C TYR A 79 -2.94 11.59 -4.43
N GLY A 80 -2.43 12.35 -5.39
CA GLY A 80 -1.22 13.16 -5.21
C GLY A 80 -1.37 14.18 -4.07
N LYS A 81 -2.53 14.86 -3.98
CA LYS A 81 -2.79 15.75 -2.85
C LYS A 81 -2.84 15.03 -1.51
N ARG A 82 -3.41 13.82 -1.50
CA ARG A 82 -3.47 12.95 -0.33
C ARG A 82 -2.07 12.55 0.15
N ILE A 83 -1.17 12.20 -0.78
CA ILE A 83 0.24 11.89 -0.46
C ILE A 83 0.94 13.11 0.14
N GLU A 84 0.79 14.29 -0.47
CA GLU A 84 1.35 15.54 0.05
C GLU A 84 0.87 15.82 1.49
N ASP A 85 -0.43 15.66 1.75
CA ASP A 85 -1.00 15.85 3.08
C ASP A 85 -0.44 14.85 4.10
N VAL A 86 -0.27 13.58 3.72
CA VAL A 86 0.35 12.56 4.58
C VAL A 86 1.80 12.94 4.89
N LEU A 87 2.59 13.29 3.88
CA LEU A 87 4.00 13.65 4.08
C LEU A 87 4.18 14.88 4.98
N LYS A 88 3.27 15.86 4.90
CA LYS A 88 3.25 17.01 5.83
C LYS A 88 2.96 16.59 7.28
N GLU A 89 2.11 15.59 7.49
CA GLU A 89 1.91 15.04 8.82
C GLU A 89 3.15 14.27 9.31
N TYR A 90 3.90 13.60 8.41
CA TYR A 90 5.20 12.99 8.76
C TYR A 90 6.22 14.03 9.21
N GLU A 91 6.39 15.11 8.45
CA GLU A 91 7.27 16.24 8.80
C GLU A 91 6.91 16.85 10.16
N LYS A 92 5.60 17.09 10.39
CA LYS A 92 5.10 17.63 11.67
C LYS A 92 5.36 16.67 12.83
N ALA A 93 5.13 15.37 12.64
CA ALA A 93 5.31 14.35 13.68
C ALA A 93 6.80 14.12 14.02
N ALA A 94 7.69 14.27 13.06
CA ALA A 94 9.13 14.11 13.21
C ALA A 94 9.83 15.28 13.93
N LYS A 95 9.12 16.38 14.24
CA LYS A 95 9.63 17.53 15.03
C LYS A 95 10.99 18.08 14.55
N GLY A 96 11.14 18.26 13.24
CA GLY A 96 12.36 18.80 12.62
C GLY A 96 13.41 17.76 12.22
N MET A 97 13.15 16.47 12.43
CA MET A 97 14.00 15.38 11.91
C MET A 97 13.71 15.01 10.46
N ILE A 98 12.60 15.50 9.89
CA ILE A 98 12.26 15.33 8.48
C ILE A 98 12.09 16.73 7.89
N ASN A 99 12.80 17.01 6.79
CA ASN A 99 12.59 18.19 5.97
C ASN A 99 11.87 17.79 4.68
N LEU A 100 10.66 18.30 4.46
CA LEU A 100 9.88 17.97 3.26
C LEU A 100 10.04 19.04 2.18
N HIS A 101 10.53 18.63 1.01
CA HIS A 101 10.59 19.44 -0.20
C HIS A 101 9.52 18.99 -1.18
N VAL A 102 8.50 19.82 -1.39
CA VAL A 102 7.44 19.57 -2.38
C VAL A 102 7.84 20.24 -3.70
N ILE A 103 8.07 19.42 -4.73
CA ILE A 103 8.54 19.85 -6.04
C ILE A 103 7.47 19.56 -7.09
N GLU A 104 7.08 20.59 -7.84
CA GLU A 104 6.19 20.47 -8.99
C GLU A 104 7.02 20.58 -10.28
N PRO A 105 7.52 19.46 -10.85
CA PRO A 105 8.40 19.51 -12.01
C PRO A 105 7.61 19.93 -13.26
N ALA A 106 7.96 21.09 -13.82
CA ALA A 106 7.43 21.52 -15.11
C ALA A 106 8.03 20.68 -16.25
N PRO A 107 7.31 20.44 -17.37
CA PRO A 107 7.87 19.74 -18.51
C PRO A 107 9.18 20.40 -18.99
N PHE A 108 10.21 19.58 -19.24
CA PHE A 108 11.55 20.02 -19.67
C PHE A 108 12.29 20.96 -18.70
N SER A 109 11.89 21.01 -17.43
CA SER A 109 12.60 21.77 -16.38
C SER A 109 13.80 21.00 -15.81
N GLU A 110 14.67 21.71 -15.11
CA GLU A 110 15.78 21.10 -14.34
C GLU A 110 15.25 20.10 -13.30
N ASP A 111 14.12 20.41 -12.64
CA ASP A 111 13.50 19.52 -11.66
C ASP A 111 12.95 18.24 -12.31
N ALA A 112 12.38 18.35 -13.52
CA ALA A 112 11.97 17.17 -14.30
C ALA A 112 13.18 16.33 -14.74
N TYR A 113 14.28 16.98 -15.12
CA TYR A 113 15.52 16.29 -15.46
C TYR A 113 16.10 15.56 -14.24
N LYS A 114 16.16 16.22 -13.07
CA LYS A 114 16.59 15.61 -11.80
C LYS A 114 15.71 14.43 -11.43
N ALA A 115 14.39 14.59 -11.47
CA ALA A 115 13.43 13.52 -11.20
C ALA A 115 13.70 12.29 -12.10
N GLY A 116 13.93 12.52 -13.39
CA GLY A 116 14.30 11.47 -14.34
C GLY A 116 15.65 10.82 -14.03
N LEU A 117 16.68 11.60 -13.68
CA LEU A 117 18.01 11.09 -13.31
C LEU A 117 17.97 10.19 -12.09
N PHE A 118 17.12 10.51 -11.10
CA PHE A 118 16.90 9.68 -9.93
C PHE A 118 15.93 8.51 -10.17
N GLY A 119 15.49 8.29 -11.42
CA GLY A 119 14.68 7.14 -11.82
C GLY A 119 13.21 7.22 -11.42
N LEU A 120 12.66 8.43 -11.27
CA LEU A 120 11.21 8.60 -11.09
C LEU A 120 10.47 8.43 -12.41
N ASP A 121 9.29 7.83 -12.34
CA ASP A 121 8.46 7.55 -13.51
C ASP A 121 7.76 8.81 -14.02
N ASN A 122 7.99 9.16 -15.29
CA ASN A 122 7.37 10.32 -15.92
C ASN A 122 5.95 10.04 -16.44
N THR A 123 5.53 8.78 -16.57
CA THR A 123 4.24 8.42 -17.20
C THR A 123 3.05 8.96 -16.42
N ALA A 124 3.16 8.94 -15.09
CA ALA A 124 2.19 9.51 -14.19
C ALA A 124 2.55 10.95 -13.79
N GLY A 125 3.46 11.66 -14.46
CA GLY A 125 3.87 13.02 -14.08
C GLY A 125 4.75 13.08 -12.83
N PHE A 126 5.74 12.19 -12.73
CA PHE A 126 6.71 12.10 -11.64
C PHE A 126 6.07 12.01 -10.26
N LEU A 127 5.03 11.17 -10.09
CA LEU A 127 4.38 10.98 -8.80
C LEU A 127 5.24 10.08 -7.90
N GLY A 128 6.32 10.61 -7.34
CA GLY A 128 7.33 9.83 -6.62
C GLY A 128 7.90 10.54 -5.41
N LEU A 129 8.66 9.79 -4.60
CA LEU A 129 9.33 10.30 -3.40
C LEU A 129 10.79 9.87 -3.42
N ILE A 130 11.69 10.79 -3.15
CA ILE A 130 13.12 10.52 -2.94
C ILE A 130 13.44 10.93 -1.51
N GLY A 131 14.10 10.05 -0.76
CA GLY A 131 14.62 10.39 0.56
C GLY A 131 16.13 10.27 0.59
N THR A 132 16.77 11.21 1.29
CA THR A 132 18.23 11.25 1.46
C THR A 132 18.60 11.40 2.93
N ARG A 133 19.74 10.82 3.30
CA ARG A 133 20.38 10.97 4.60
C ARG A 133 21.85 11.29 4.37
N ALA A 134 22.41 12.19 5.17
CA ALA A 134 23.82 12.51 5.11
C ALA A 134 24.69 11.24 5.22
N GLY A 135 25.63 11.05 4.29
CA GLY A 135 26.55 9.91 4.29
C GLY A 135 26.00 8.59 3.74
N HIS A 136 24.73 8.54 3.31
CA HIS A 136 24.12 7.32 2.78
C HIS A 136 23.47 7.55 1.40
N GLY A 137 23.29 6.47 0.65
CA GLY A 137 22.63 6.51 -0.66
C GLY A 137 21.16 6.91 -0.56
N ALA A 138 20.66 7.59 -1.58
CA ALA A 138 19.25 7.97 -1.69
C ALA A 138 18.35 6.71 -1.81
N GLN A 139 17.20 6.74 -1.15
CA GLN A 139 16.13 5.76 -1.32
C GLN A 139 14.96 6.40 -2.08
N ARG A 140 14.21 5.61 -2.84
CA ARG A 140 13.15 6.15 -3.71
C ARG A 140 11.92 5.27 -3.82
N ILE A 141 10.78 5.93 -3.99
CA ILE A 141 9.53 5.38 -4.49
C ILE A 141 9.38 5.93 -5.91
N GLU A 142 9.61 5.07 -6.91
CA GLU A 142 9.61 5.43 -8.34
C GLU A 142 8.28 6.05 -8.80
N SER A 143 7.18 5.46 -8.33
CA SER A 143 5.82 5.88 -8.65
C SER A 143 4.85 5.41 -7.57
N PHE A 144 4.07 6.33 -7.01
CA PHE A 144 2.90 5.99 -6.22
C PHE A 144 1.76 5.63 -7.18
N SER A 145 1.07 4.52 -6.92
CA SER A 145 -0.14 4.16 -7.66
C SER A 145 -1.35 4.11 -6.74
N VAL A 146 -2.52 4.40 -7.32
CA VAL A 146 -3.79 4.51 -6.58
C VAL A 146 -4.20 3.16 -6.01
N GLU A 147 -3.87 2.08 -6.72
CA GLU A 147 -4.16 0.70 -6.32
C GLU A 147 -3.44 0.29 -5.02
N ARG A 148 -2.38 1.01 -4.64
CA ARG A 148 -1.60 0.80 -3.41
C ARG A 148 -1.88 1.85 -2.34
N GLU A 149 -2.91 2.67 -2.49
CA GLU A 149 -3.31 3.66 -1.47
C GLU A 149 -3.45 3.06 -0.04
N PRO A 150 -4.00 1.83 0.16
CA PRO A 150 -4.07 1.24 1.50
C PRO A 150 -2.70 1.05 2.18
N LEU A 151 -1.63 0.90 1.38
CA LEU A 151 -0.26 0.67 1.82
C LEU A 151 0.58 1.96 1.88
N LEU A 152 -0.02 3.13 1.67
CA LEU A 152 0.74 4.39 1.56
C LEU A 152 1.62 4.71 2.79
N GLU A 153 1.08 4.57 4.00
CA GLU A 153 1.86 4.77 5.24
C GLU A 153 3.01 3.76 5.33
N TYR A 154 2.78 2.52 4.90
CA TYR A 154 3.82 1.50 4.88
C TYR A 154 4.92 1.86 3.89
N GLU A 155 4.58 2.23 2.64
CA GLU A 155 5.58 2.58 1.61
C GLU A 155 6.50 3.72 2.06
N ILE A 156 5.93 4.78 2.64
CA ILE A 156 6.69 5.94 3.12
C ILE A 156 7.55 5.55 4.33
N SER A 157 6.98 4.84 5.30
CA SER A 157 7.70 4.45 6.52
C SER A 157 8.81 3.45 6.23
N HIS A 158 8.60 2.58 5.23
CA HIS A 158 9.60 1.62 4.77
C HIS A 158 10.81 2.31 4.13
N LEU A 159 10.57 3.33 3.30
CA LEU A 159 11.63 4.17 2.74
C LEU A 159 12.43 4.86 3.87
N ILE A 160 11.74 5.40 4.88
CA ILE A 160 12.37 6.05 6.03
C ILE A 160 13.18 5.03 6.86
N ALA A 161 12.64 3.83 7.09
CA ALA A 161 13.34 2.78 7.82
C ALA A 161 14.63 2.35 7.11
N LYS A 162 14.61 2.21 5.77
CA LYS A 162 15.81 1.90 4.97
C LYS A 162 16.87 2.99 4.99
N LEU A 163 16.47 4.25 5.13
CA LEU A 163 17.41 5.36 5.29
C LEU A 163 18.07 5.37 6.68
N GLN A 164 17.35 4.93 7.71
CA GLN A 164 17.86 4.83 9.07
C GLN A 164 18.77 3.62 9.28
N HIS A 165 18.36 2.46 8.75
CA HIS A 165 19.03 1.17 8.88
C HIS A 165 19.42 0.66 7.48
N PRO A 166 20.53 1.13 6.90
CA PRO A 166 20.99 0.69 5.57
C PRO A 166 21.54 -0.74 5.59
N GLU A 167 21.82 -1.32 6.76
CA GLU A 167 22.29 -2.69 6.91
C GLU A 167 21.23 -3.72 6.47
N ARG A 168 21.71 -4.81 5.86
CA ARG A 168 20.85 -5.92 5.42
C ARG A 168 20.41 -6.74 6.64
N PRO A 169 19.11 -7.05 6.80
CA PRO A 169 18.65 -7.89 7.90
C PRO A 169 19.26 -9.29 7.82
N ILE A 170 19.48 -9.91 8.99
CA ILE A 170 19.95 -11.28 9.08
C ILE A 170 18.76 -12.24 9.03
N VAL A 171 18.80 -13.19 8.09
CA VAL A 171 17.76 -14.23 7.95
C VAL A 171 18.42 -15.60 7.99
N GLY A 172 17.95 -16.47 8.88
CA GLY A 172 18.36 -17.86 8.92
C GLY A 172 17.61 -18.66 7.86
N LEU A 173 18.32 -19.40 7.01
CA LEU A 173 17.72 -20.32 6.03
C LEU A 173 17.91 -21.75 6.52
N LEU A 174 16.81 -22.45 6.77
CA LEU A 174 16.79 -23.86 7.19
C LEU A 174 16.10 -24.70 6.10
N PRO A 175 16.88 -25.33 5.21
CA PRO A 175 16.36 -26.26 4.23
C PRO A 175 16.05 -27.61 4.88
N GLY A 176 14.83 -28.13 4.72
CA GLY A 176 14.51 -29.53 5.04
C GLY A 176 14.92 -30.51 3.93
N LEU A 177 14.96 -30.04 2.68
CA LEU A 177 15.49 -30.77 1.53
C LEU A 177 16.58 -29.95 0.86
N ALA A 178 17.54 -30.61 0.19
CA ALA A 178 18.55 -29.92 -0.59
C ALA A 178 17.88 -29.08 -1.68
N MET A 179 18.13 -27.77 -1.69
CA MET A 179 17.58 -26.88 -2.72
C MET A 179 18.26 -27.20 -4.06
N GLU A 180 17.47 -27.48 -5.08
CA GLU A 180 17.94 -27.69 -6.45
C GLU A 180 18.59 -26.41 -7.04
N PRO A 181 19.50 -26.53 -8.04
CA PRO A 181 20.08 -25.38 -8.76
C PRO A 181 19.02 -24.49 -9.42
N SER A 182 17.80 -25.02 -9.59
CA SER A 182 16.65 -24.31 -10.12
C SER A 182 16.07 -23.24 -9.18
N SER A 183 16.61 -23.02 -7.98
CA SER A 183 16.21 -21.90 -7.10
C SER A 183 17.29 -20.81 -6.99
N ASP A 184 18.32 -20.87 -7.84
CA ASP A 184 19.51 -20.02 -7.76
C ASP A 184 19.19 -18.52 -7.93
N ARG A 185 18.22 -18.16 -8.80
CA ARG A 185 17.90 -16.74 -9.00
C ARG A 185 17.22 -16.15 -7.78
N LEU A 186 16.25 -16.85 -7.20
CA LEU A 186 15.62 -16.43 -5.96
C LEU A 186 16.63 -16.34 -4.82
N LEU A 187 17.50 -17.34 -4.68
CA LEU A 187 18.53 -17.33 -3.64
C LEU A 187 19.50 -16.14 -3.81
N LYS A 188 19.93 -15.83 -5.04
CA LYS A 188 20.74 -14.64 -5.34
C LYS A 188 20.00 -13.35 -5.02
N ALA A 189 18.71 -13.25 -5.35
CA ALA A 189 17.90 -12.09 -5.00
C ALA A 189 17.77 -11.93 -3.47
N LEU A 190 17.58 -13.02 -2.73
CA LEU A 190 17.57 -13.03 -1.27
C LEU A 190 18.93 -12.61 -0.70
N GLN A 191 20.03 -13.14 -1.22
CA GLN A 191 21.39 -12.77 -0.81
C GLN A 191 21.74 -11.30 -1.08
N GLN A 192 21.12 -10.68 -2.09
CA GLN A 192 21.30 -9.25 -2.35
C GLN A 192 20.58 -8.39 -1.30
N HIS A 193 19.41 -8.82 -0.82
CA HIS A 193 18.58 -8.06 0.11
C HIS A 193 18.83 -8.36 1.59
N PHE A 194 19.26 -9.59 1.92
CA PHE A 194 19.44 -10.08 3.27
C PHE A 194 20.83 -10.67 3.48
N ASN A 195 21.31 -10.64 4.73
CA ASN A 195 22.45 -11.43 5.15
C ASN A 195 21.97 -12.85 5.51
N LEU A 196 22.04 -13.77 4.55
CA LEU A 196 21.55 -15.14 4.74
C LEU A 196 22.55 -15.98 5.55
N VAL A 197 22.07 -16.62 6.61
CA VAL A 197 22.82 -17.61 7.40
C VAL A 197 22.23 -18.99 7.14
N ASN A 198 22.94 -19.82 6.39
CA ASN A 198 22.50 -21.18 6.11
C ASN A 198 22.67 -22.05 7.35
N LEU A 199 21.56 -22.61 7.83
CA LEU A 199 21.53 -23.58 8.93
C LEU A 199 21.46 -24.99 8.37
N THR A 200 22.02 -25.96 9.10
CA THR A 200 21.91 -27.37 8.73
C THR A 200 20.58 -27.95 9.22
N SER A 201 20.02 -28.93 8.52
CA SER A 201 18.76 -29.58 8.91
C SER A 201 18.82 -30.29 10.28
N ALA A 202 20.04 -30.55 10.77
CA ALA A 202 20.33 -31.12 12.09
C ALA A 202 20.55 -30.06 13.20
N THR A 203 20.29 -28.78 12.93
CA THR A 203 20.47 -27.72 13.92
C THR A 203 19.40 -27.81 15.02
N GLU A 204 19.80 -28.16 16.25
CA GLU A 204 18.88 -28.24 17.39
C GLU A 204 18.54 -26.88 18.00
N ARG A 205 19.48 -25.91 17.94
CA ARG A 205 19.30 -24.57 18.50
C ARG A 205 19.63 -23.50 17.46
N ILE A 206 18.64 -22.66 17.16
CA ILE A 206 18.81 -21.51 16.29
C ILE A 206 19.65 -20.44 17.01
N PRO A 207 20.73 -19.91 16.39
CA PRO A 207 21.55 -18.86 16.97
C PRO A 207 20.76 -17.61 17.37
N GLU A 208 21.10 -16.99 18.50
CA GLU A 208 20.33 -15.88 19.10
C GLU A 208 20.38 -14.57 18.29
N HIS A 209 21.37 -14.42 17.40
CA HIS A 209 21.48 -13.27 16.51
C HIS A 209 20.51 -13.33 15.32
N ILE A 210 19.90 -14.49 15.06
CA ILE A 210 18.89 -14.66 14.01
C ILE A 210 17.54 -14.27 14.59
N GLN A 211 16.87 -13.29 13.99
CA GLN A 211 15.53 -12.84 14.41
C GLN A 211 14.42 -13.34 13.49
N THR A 212 14.76 -13.63 12.23
CA THR A 212 13.86 -14.13 11.19
C THR A 212 14.40 -15.46 10.65
N LEU A 213 13.54 -16.47 10.58
CA LEU A 213 13.85 -17.80 10.06
C LEU A 213 12.97 -18.11 8.84
N MET A 214 13.59 -18.57 7.78
CA MET A 214 12.94 -19.15 6.61
C MET A 214 13.16 -20.67 6.63
N VAL A 215 12.07 -21.44 6.72
CA VAL A 215 12.09 -22.90 6.73
C VAL A 215 11.45 -23.42 5.45
N VAL A 216 12.19 -24.22 4.69
CA VAL A 216 11.72 -24.78 3.41
C VAL A 216 11.52 -26.27 3.55
N HIS A 217 10.29 -26.75 3.34
CA HIS A 217 9.91 -28.16 3.35
C HIS A 217 10.30 -28.91 4.65
N PRO A 218 9.71 -28.58 5.82
CA PRO A 218 10.14 -29.11 7.12
C PRO A 218 9.82 -30.59 7.38
N ARG A 219 9.17 -31.32 6.45
CA ARG A 219 8.66 -32.69 6.69
C ARG A 219 9.74 -33.73 7.01
N THR A 220 10.96 -33.50 6.54
CA THR A 220 12.12 -34.39 6.75
C THR A 220 12.92 -34.03 8.00
N LEU A 221 12.53 -32.97 8.73
CA LEU A 221 13.29 -32.50 9.88
C LEU A 221 13.13 -33.43 11.09
N SER A 222 14.17 -33.46 11.92
CA SER A 222 14.17 -34.20 13.17
C SER A 222 13.21 -33.55 14.18
N GLN A 223 12.74 -34.33 15.16
CA GLN A 223 11.90 -33.79 16.24
C GLN A 223 12.65 -32.71 17.04
N ALA A 224 13.97 -32.84 17.21
CA ALA A 224 14.79 -31.84 17.87
C ALA A 224 14.84 -30.52 17.09
N THR A 225 14.93 -30.58 15.76
CA THR A 225 14.89 -29.39 14.89
C THR A 225 13.51 -28.73 14.93
N LEU A 226 12.42 -29.51 14.87
CA LEU A 226 11.05 -28.97 14.97
C LEU A 226 10.80 -28.30 16.32
N TYR A 227 11.30 -28.89 17.41
CA TYR A 227 11.28 -28.28 18.73
C TYR A 227 12.10 -26.97 18.77
N GLY A 228 13.29 -26.95 18.15
CA GLY A 228 14.09 -25.73 18.02
C GLY A 228 13.37 -24.60 17.28
N ILE A 229 12.68 -24.92 16.18
CA ILE A 229 11.87 -23.96 15.41
C ILE A 229 10.71 -23.42 16.26
N GLU A 230 10.00 -24.29 16.98
CA GLU A 230 8.95 -23.85 17.88
C GLU A 230 9.48 -22.91 18.95
N GLN A 231 10.55 -23.31 19.64
CA GLN A 231 11.12 -22.51 20.72
C GLN A 231 11.63 -21.17 20.22
N PHE A 232 12.12 -21.09 18.98
CA PHE A 232 12.43 -19.84 18.33
C PHE A 232 11.20 -18.95 18.14
N VAL A 233 10.09 -19.50 17.63
CA VAL A 233 8.82 -18.75 17.47
C VAL A 233 8.27 -18.29 18.83
N LEU A 234 8.31 -19.15 19.86
CA LEU A 234 7.80 -18.82 21.19
C LEU A 234 8.66 -17.78 21.92
N LYS A 235 9.96 -17.68 21.61
CA LYS A 235 10.85 -16.60 22.08
C LYS A 235 10.58 -15.25 21.41
N GLY A 236 9.66 -15.19 20.44
CA GLY A 236 9.37 -13.99 19.65
C GLY A 236 10.12 -13.92 18.32
N GLY A 237 10.83 -14.99 17.94
CA GLY A 237 11.38 -15.18 16.61
C GLY A 237 10.27 -15.23 15.56
N ARG A 238 10.63 -14.85 14.33
CA ARG A 238 9.67 -14.62 13.25
C ARG A 238 9.91 -15.64 12.15
N LEU A 239 8.85 -16.33 11.73
CA LEU A 239 8.98 -17.52 10.90
C LEU A 239 8.26 -17.35 9.56
N MET A 240 8.94 -17.67 8.47
CA MET A 240 8.33 -17.98 7.18
C MET A 240 8.55 -19.45 6.89
N MET A 241 7.48 -20.22 6.71
CA MET A 241 7.54 -21.66 6.52
C MET A 241 6.85 -22.05 5.21
N PHE A 242 7.54 -22.83 4.39
CA PHE A 242 6.99 -23.42 3.17
C PHE A 242 6.73 -24.90 3.41
N ILE A 243 5.46 -25.29 3.30
CA ILE A 243 5.00 -26.67 3.44
C ILE A 243 4.33 -27.09 2.14
N ASP A 244 4.46 -28.36 1.76
CA ASP A 244 3.96 -28.85 0.49
C ASP A 244 3.32 -30.23 0.69
N PRO A 245 2.12 -30.50 0.15
CA PRO A 245 1.61 -31.87 0.06
C PRO A 245 2.36 -32.71 -0.98
N LEU A 246 2.80 -32.11 -2.10
CA LEU A 246 3.42 -32.79 -3.23
C LEU A 246 4.39 -31.85 -3.94
N SER A 247 5.66 -31.88 -3.52
CA SER A 247 6.69 -31.10 -4.19
C SER A 247 7.10 -31.77 -5.51
N GLU A 248 7.09 -31.03 -6.63
CA GLU A 248 7.64 -31.52 -7.91
C GLU A 248 9.15 -31.83 -7.81
N GLN A 249 9.83 -31.36 -6.75
CA GLN A 249 11.24 -31.64 -6.47
C GLN A 249 11.48 -33.03 -5.85
N SER A 250 10.46 -33.64 -5.25
CA SER A 250 10.54 -34.99 -4.68
C SER A 250 9.56 -35.91 -5.40
N SER A 251 10.07 -36.86 -6.19
CA SER A 251 9.29 -37.76 -7.06
C SER A 251 8.31 -38.71 -6.33
N ASN A 252 8.30 -38.69 -5.00
CA ASN A 252 7.49 -39.58 -4.17
C ASN A 252 6.55 -38.77 -3.27
N ALA A 253 5.29 -39.19 -3.18
CA ALA A 253 4.37 -38.68 -2.16
C ALA A 253 4.96 -38.95 -0.77
N THR A 254 5.37 -37.90 -0.07
CA THR A 254 5.89 -38.01 1.30
C THR A 254 4.75 -38.31 2.27
N PRO A 255 4.87 -39.33 3.14
CA PRO A 255 3.82 -39.64 4.12
C PRO A 255 3.58 -38.49 5.10
N ALA A 256 2.37 -38.44 5.68
CA ALA A 256 1.99 -37.41 6.64
C ALA A 256 2.94 -37.43 7.87
N ASP A 257 3.47 -36.27 8.26
CA ASP A 257 4.25 -36.11 9.49
C ASP A 257 3.35 -35.55 10.59
N SER A 258 2.87 -36.44 11.46
CA SER A 258 2.00 -36.09 12.58
C SER A 258 2.61 -35.07 13.53
N ARG A 259 3.94 -34.93 13.57
CA ARG A 259 4.63 -33.95 14.42
C ARG A 259 4.50 -32.54 13.86
N LEU A 260 4.64 -32.39 12.56
CA LEU A 260 4.42 -31.11 11.87
C LEU A 260 2.95 -30.70 11.96
N ASP A 261 2.03 -31.65 11.77
CA ASP A 261 0.60 -31.41 11.92
C ASP A 261 0.23 -30.96 13.34
N GLY A 262 0.86 -31.57 14.36
CA GLY A 262 0.75 -31.15 15.76
C GLY A 262 1.25 -29.73 16.00
N LEU A 263 2.38 -29.35 15.39
CA LEU A 263 2.94 -27.99 15.48
C LEU A 263 2.00 -26.95 14.84
N LEU A 264 1.50 -27.23 13.63
CA LEU A 264 0.53 -26.37 12.94
C LEU A 264 -0.76 -26.22 13.75
N ALA A 265 -1.25 -27.33 14.34
CA ALA A 265 -2.45 -27.33 15.17
C ALA A 265 -2.27 -26.49 16.46
N ALA A 266 -1.09 -26.52 17.07
CA ALA A 266 -0.76 -25.67 18.23
C ALA A 266 -0.78 -24.17 17.88
N TRP A 267 -0.47 -23.81 16.63
CA TRP A 267 -0.62 -22.45 16.10
C TRP A 267 -2.02 -22.14 15.57
N GLY A 268 -2.93 -23.12 15.59
CA GLY A 268 -4.34 -22.96 15.27
C GLY A 268 -4.71 -23.11 13.79
N ILE A 269 -3.82 -23.72 13.01
CA ILE A 269 -4.02 -24.00 11.58
C ILE A 269 -3.88 -25.49 11.30
N GLN A 270 -4.42 -25.93 10.17
CA GLN A 270 -4.25 -27.30 9.68
C GLN A 270 -4.08 -27.28 8.16
N MET A 271 -3.31 -28.24 7.66
CA MET A 271 -3.14 -28.49 6.23
C MET A 271 -3.27 -30.00 5.99
N PRO A 272 -4.24 -30.46 5.18
CA PRO A 272 -4.30 -31.87 4.81
C PRO A 272 -3.05 -32.27 4.02
N ALA A 273 -2.33 -33.30 4.50
CA ALA A 273 -1.07 -33.72 3.88
C ALA A 273 -1.25 -34.45 2.54
N ASN A 274 -2.41 -35.06 2.31
CA ASN A 274 -2.72 -35.89 1.14
C ASN A 274 -3.65 -35.18 0.13
N LYS A 275 -3.84 -33.86 0.26
CA LYS A 275 -4.70 -33.10 -0.65
C LYS A 275 -3.96 -31.93 -1.27
N TRP A 276 -4.23 -31.71 -2.55
CA TRP A 276 -3.69 -30.61 -3.33
C TRP A 276 -4.82 -29.85 -4.01
N LEU A 277 -4.56 -28.60 -4.37
CA LEU A 277 -5.53 -27.66 -4.88
C LEU A 277 -5.53 -27.62 -6.41
N VAL A 278 -6.72 -27.80 -6.98
CA VAL A 278 -7.04 -27.48 -8.38
C VAL A 278 -7.92 -26.25 -8.41
N ASP A 279 -7.69 -25.37 -9.39
CA ASP A 279 -8.51 -24.20 -9.61
C ASP A 279 -8.62 -23.90 -11.10
N ILE A 280 -9.83 -24.03 -11.65
CA ILE A 280 -10.10 -23.81 -13.06
C ILE A 280 -10.03 -22.31 -13.41
N GLY A 281 -10.47 -21.45 -12.49
CA GLY A 281 -10.51 -20.00 -12.69
C GLY A 281 -9.12 -19.37 -12.80
N TYR A 282 -8.13 -19.96 -12.13
CA TYR A 282 -6.74 -19.49 -12.13
C TYR A 282 -5.75 -20.45 -12.78
N ALA A 283 -6.22 -21.49 -13.49
CA ALA A 283 -5.37 -22.42 -14.21
C ALA A 283 -4.47 -21.68 -15.22
N ALA A 284 -3.18 -22.02 -15.24
CA ALA A 284 -2.23 -21.41 -16.15
C ALA A 284 -2.56 -21.78 -17.61
N SER A 285 -3.03 -20.82 -18.41
CA SER A 285 -3.18 -21.00 -19.86
C SER A 285 -1.80 -20.88 -20.53
N ALA A 286 -1.06 -21.99 -20.56
CA ALA A 286 0.08 -22.10 -21.46
C ALA A 286 -0.46 -22.19 -22.90
N GLY A 287 0.00 -21.32 -23.79
CA GLY A 287 -0.43 -21.25 -25.20
C GLY A 287 -0.22 -22.53 -26.03
N ASN A 288 0.31 -23.60 -25.42
CA ASN A 288 0.33 -24.96 -25.96
C ASN A 288 -0.46 -25.88 -25.02
N ARG A 289 -1.48 -26.56 -25.56
CA ARG A 289 -2.34 -27.53 -24.85
C ARG A 289 -1.58 -28.69 -24.19
N ALA A 290 -0.32 -28.93 -24.55
CA ALA A 290 0.52 -30.01 -24.02
C ALA A 290 1.18 -29.72 -22.64
N ALA A 291 0.99 -28.54 -22.05
CA ALA A 291 1.63 -28.14 -20.78
C ALA A 291 0.63 -27.62 -19.72
N GLN A 292 -0.66 -27.95 -19.85
CA GLN A 292 -1.67 -27.61 -18.84
C GLN A 292 -1.57 -28.59 -17.67
N HIS A 293 -0.83 -28.19 -16.62
CA HIS A 293 -0.82 -28.90 -15.35
C HIS A 293 -1.97 -28.35 -14.48
N PRO A 294 -3.00 -29.15 -14.12
CA PRO A 294 -4.17 -28.66 -13.38
C PRO A 294 -3.83 -28.08 -12.00
N GLY A 295 -2.69 -28.47 -11.42
CA GLY A 295 -2.18 -27.91 -10.17
C GLY A 295 -1.37 -26.63 -10.33
N ARG A 296 -1.14 -26.16 -11.55
CA ARG A 296 -0.37 -24.94 -11.78
C ARG A 296 -1.30 -23.74 -11.90
N LEU A 297 -1.33 -22.94 -10.85
CA LEU A 297 -2.26 -21.82 -10.71
C LEU A 297 -1.49 -20.52 -10.85
N THR A 298 -1.99 -19.59 -11.66
CA THR A 298 -1.49 -18.21 -11.68
C THR A 298 -2.49 -17.28 -11.01
N LEU A 299 -2.22 -16.99 -9.76
CA LEU A 299 -3.04 -16.15 -8.89
C LEU A 299 -2.93 -14.68 -9.33
N PRO A 300 -4.03 -14.04 -9.75
CA PRO A 300 -4.04 -12.61 -10.05
C PRO A 300 -4.08 -11.77 -8.76
N ARG A 301 -3.93 -10.45 -8.90
CA ARG A 301 -4.04 -9.50 -7.77
C ARG A 301 -5.28 -9.68 -6.88
N GLN A 302 -6.41 -10.09 -7.47
CA GLN A 302 -7.69 -10.30 -6.78
C GLN A 302 -7.69 -11.52 -5.84
N ALA A 303 -6.80 -12.49 -6.12
CA ALA A 303 -6.55 -13.66 -5.29
C ALA A 303 -5.64 -13.36 -4.08
N MET A 304 -5.17 -12.12 -3.96
CA MET A 304 -4.20 -11.68 -2.96
C MET A 304 -4.82 -10.71 -1.98
N ASN A 305 -4.34 -10.72 -0.75
CA ASN A 305 -4.74 -9.73 0.24
C ASN A 305 -4.07 -8.37 -0.02
N THR A 306 -4.82 -7.42 -0.57
CA THR A 306 -4.34 -6.07 -0.92
C THR A 306 -3.99 -5.20 0.30
N HIS A 307 -4.37 -5.65 1.50
CA HIS A 307 -4.12 -4.99 2.77
C HIS A 307 -3.01 -5.67 3.59
N ASP A 308 -2.22 -6.56 2.98
CA ASP A 308 -1.02 -7.12 3.61
C ASP A 308 0.23 -6.74 2.83
N VAL A 309 1.28 -6.41 3.56
CA VAL A 309 2.59 -6.01 3.03
C VAL A 309 3.25 -7.12 2.19
N SER A 310 3.00 -8.40 2.51
CA SER A 310 3.51 -9.52 1.71
C SER A 310 3.14 -9.43 0.24
N THR A 311 2.01 -8.80 -0.08
CA THR A 311 1.56 -8.63 -1.47
C THR A 311 1.97 -7.28 -2.06
N TRP A 312 2.81 -6.49 -1.40
CA TRP A 312 3.19 -5.15 -1.86
C TRP A 312 3.84 -5.18 -3.26
N LYS A 313 3.26 -4.45 -4.23
CA LYS A 313 3.70 -4.45 -5.65
C LYS A 313 3.64 -5.82 -6.36
N VAL A 314 3.05 -6.83 -5.74
CA VAL A 314 2.85 -8.16 -6.33
C VAL A 314 1.58 -8.16 -7.18
N ASN A 315 1.69 -8.46 -8.47
CA ASN A 315 0.57 -8.50 -9.40
C ASN A 315 0.12 -9.92 -9.74
N ARG A 316 1.08 -10.84 -9.86
CA ARG A 316 0.82 -12.25 -10.19
C ARG A 316 1.75 -13.16 -9.39
N VAL A 317 1.19 -14.23 -8.80
CA VAL A 317 1.96 -15.29 -8.14
C VAL A 317 1.59 -16.60 -8.81
N THR A 318 2.59 -17.40 -9.15
CA THR A 318 2.35 -18.74 -9.71
C THR A 318 2.72 -19.78 -8.66
N VAL A 319 1.80 -20.72 -8.43
CA VAL A 319 1.98 -21.87 -7.54
C VAL A 319 1.80 -23.15 -8.32
N SER A 320 2.41 -24.24 -7.85
CA SER A 320 2.25 -25.58 -8.44
C SER A 320 1.89 -26.59 -7.35
N SER A 321 0.88 -27.42 -7.60
CA SER A 321 0.47 -28.52 -6.71
C SER A 321 0.24 -28.10 -5.24
N SER A 322 -0.16 -26.84 -5.02
CA SER A 322 -0.25 -26.24 -3.69
C SER A 322 -1.27 -26.94 -2.80
N GLY A 323 -1.00 -27.01 -1.50
CA GLY A 323 -1.98 -27.40 -0.49
C GLY A 323 -2.96 -26.28 -0.13
N ALA A 324 -3.83 -26.55 0.84
CA ALA A 324 -4.73 -25.56 1.42
C ALA A 324 -4.68 -25.53 2.94
N LEU A 325 -4.49 -24.32 3.46
CA LEU A 325 -4.53 -23.98 4.87
C LEU A 325 -5.98 -23.73 5.30
N SER A 326 -6.33 -24.24 6.48
CA SER A 326 -7.59 -23.89 7.12
C SER A 326 -7.38 -23.59 8.60
N ARG A 327 -8.22 -22.71 9.13
CA ARG A 327 -8.22 -22.32 10.55
C ARG A 327 -8.97 -23.35 11.38
N LEU A 328 -8.43 -23.70 12.55
CA LEU A 328 -9.12 -24.54 13.52
C LEU A 328 -10.21 -23.76 14.29
N HIS A 329 -11.38 -24.37 14.50
CA HIS A 329 -12.59 -23.75 15.07
C HIS A 329 -12.46 -23.16 16.49
N LYS A 330 -11.32 -23.35 17.18
CA LYS A 330 -11.04 -22.81 18.53
C LYS A 330 -9.70 -22.08 18.64
N SER A 331 -9.13 -21.66 17.51
CA SER A 331 -7.84 -20.97 17.52
C SER A 331 -7.95 -19.55 18.10
N ARG A 332 -7.05 -19.23 19.02
CA ARG A 332 -6.83 -17.88 19.57
C ARG A 332 -5.95 -17.00 18.69
N THR A 333 -5.29 -17.57 17.69
CA THR A 333 -4.49 -16.82 16.71
C THR A 333 -5.38 -16.20 15.64
N SER A 334 -5.00 -15.02 15.17
CA SER A 334 -5.56 -14.44 13.95
C SER A 334 -5.00 -15.16 12.74
N PHE A 335 -5.90 -15.52 11.83
CA PHE A 335 -5.58 -16.15 10.56
C PHE A 335 -5.93 -15.17 9.44
N THR A 336 -4.90 -14.54 8.87
CA THR A 336 -5.05 -13.58 7.77
C THR A 336 -4.63 -14.27 6.48
N PRO A 337 -5.55 -14.55 5.54
CA PRO A 337 -5.17 -15.10 4.24
C PRO A 337 -4.33 -14.07 3.47
N LEU A 338 -3.28 -14.56 2.79
CA LEU A 338 -2.39 -13.77 1.93
C LEU A 338 -2.64 -14.10 0.45
N LEU A 339 -2.75 -15.39 0.14
CA LEU A 339 -3.02 -15.93 -1.20
C LEU A 339 -4.21 -16.90 -1.10
N GLN A 340 -5.18 -16.77 -2.00
CA GLN A 340 -6.40 -17.57 -2.00
C GLN A 340 -6.72 -18.07 -3.41
N SER A 341 -7.40 -19.20 -3.51
CA SER A 341 -7.98 -19.68 -4.75
C SER A 341 -9.27 -18.96 -5.11
N SER A 342 -9.76 -19.20 -6.32
CA SER A 342 -11.06 -18.79 -6.80
C SER A 342 -12.18 -19.63 -6.16
N GLU A 343 -13.43 -19.23 -6.43
CA GLU A 343 -14.62 -20.00 -6.03
C GLU A 343 -14.79 -21.29 -6.84
N GLN A 344 -14.04 -21.44 -7.94
CA GLN A 344 -14.01 -22.61 -8.82
C GLN A 344 -12.80 -23.50 -8.51
N SER A 345 -12.58 -23.75 -7.21
CA SER A 345 -11.45 -24.55 -6.73
C SER A 345 -11.89 -25.74 -5.89
N GLU A 346 -11.11 -26.81 -5.96
CA GLU A 346 -11.36 -28.07 -5.27
C GLU A 346 -10.06 -28.70 -4.76
N LEU A 347 -10.16 -29.47 -3.67
CA LEU A 347 -9.05 -30.23 -3.11
C LEU A 347 -9.15 -31.69 -3.55
N LEU A 348 -8.17 -32.15 -4.33
CA LEU A 348 -8.07 -33.52 -4.82
C LEU A 348 -7.06 -34.33 -4.00
N ASP A 349 -7.27 -35.64 -3.91
CA ASP A 349 -6.33 -36.54 -3.24
C ASP A 349 -5.06 -36.77 -4.08
N THR A 350 -3.90 -36.86 -3.43
CA THR A 350 -2.58 -37.00 -4.08
C THR A 350 -2.41 -38.31 -4.84
N GLU A 351 -3.12 -39.38 -4.49
CA GLU A 351 -3.05 -40.67 -5.18
C GLU A 351 -3.61 -40.62 -6.61
N ARG A 352 -4.56 -39.70 -6.88
CA ARG A 352 -5.12 -39.51 -8.23
C ARG A 352 -4.13 -38.85 -9.20
N PHE A 353 -3.03 -38.29 -8.69
CA PHE A 353 -1.99 -37.62 -9.48
C PHE A 353 -1.06 -38.61 -10.20
N ALA A 354 -0.72 -39.73 -9.56
CA ALA A 354 0.24 -40.69 -10.11
C ALA A 354 -0.26 -41.45 -11.35
N GLY A 355 -1.57 -41.45 -11.60
CA GLY A 355 -2.20 -42.12 -12.75
C GLY A 355 -2.63 -41.17 -13.90
N ALA A 356 -2.48 -39.85 -13.75
CA ALA A 356 -3.11 -38.87 -14.64
C ALA A 356 -2.25 -38.53 -15.86
N THR A 357 -2.11 -39.49 -16.78
CA THR A 357 -1.72 -39.21 -18.18
C THR A 357 -2.91 -38.74 -19.04
N GLU A 358 -4.15 -38.75 -18.52
CA GLU A 358 -5.36 -38.32 -19.22
C GLU A 358 -6.03 -37.15 -18.46
N PHE A 359 -5.83 -35.94 -18.98
CA PHE A 359 -6.30 -34.66 -18.42
C PHE A 359 -7.78 -34.35 -18.74
N ASP A 360 -8.37 -35.02 -19.74
CA ASP A 360 -9.72 -34.68 -20.24
C ASP A 360 -10.86 -35.08 -19.27
N SER A 361 -10.62 -36.02 -18.35
CA SER A 361 -11.63 -36.53 -17.41
C SER A 361 -11.70 -35.77 -16.07
N LEU A 362 -10.67 -35.02 -15.67
CA LEU A 362 -10.68 -34.22 -14.43
C LEU A 362 -11.47 -32.89 -14.59
N HIS A 363 -11.71 -32.45 -15.83
CA HIS A 363 -12.46 -31.22 -16.12
C HIS A 363 -13.98 -31.39 -15.94
N GLU A 364 -14.51 -32.61 -16.06
CA GLU A 364 -15.96 -32.88 -15.97
C GLU A 364 -16.46 -33.14 -14.54
N GLU A 365 -15.59 -33.54 -13.61
CA GLU A 365 -15.98 -33.97 -12.25
C GLU A 365 -15.72 -32.93 -11.14
N ALA A 366 -14.98 -31.85 -11.41
CA ALA A 366 -14.71 -30.82 -10.42
C ALA A 366 -15.98 -29.98 -10.16
N LEU A 367 -16.80 -30.38 -9.19
CA LEU A 367 -18.01 -29.66 -8.80
C LEU A 367 -17.60 -28.43 -7.96
N PRO A 368 -17.77 -27.19 -8.49
CA PRO A 368 -17.39 -26.00 -7.75
C PRO A 368 -18.24 -25.85 -6.50
N GLN A 369 -17.67 -26.07 -5.31
CA GLN A 369 -18.35 -25.86 -4.03
C GLN A 369 -18.49 -24.38 -3.66
N GLY A 370 -18.09 -23.45 -4.55
CA GLY A 370 -18.14 -22.00 -4.30
C GLY A 370 -17.23 -21.54 -3.16
N LYS A 371 -16.25 -22.37 -2.75
CA LYS A 371 -15.41 -22.13 -1.59
C LYS A 371 -13.99 -21.78 -2.02
N ARG A 372 -13.48 -20.66 -1.50
CA ARG A 372 -12.07 -20.27 -1.65
C ARG A 372 -11.22 -21.01 -0.62
N HIS A 373 -10.09 -21.54 -1.08
CA HIS A 373 -9.07 -22.20 -0.29
C HIS A 373 -7.89 -21.25 -0.08
N VAL A 374 -7.22 -21.33 1.06
CA VAL A 374 -6.12 -20.42 1.41
C VAL A 374 -4.79 -21.12 1.15
N ILE A 375 -3.98 -20.56 0.27
CA ILE A 375 -2.68 -21.13 -0.13
C ILE A 375 -1.57 -20.60 0.78
N ALA A 376 -1.63 -19.33 1.16
CA ALA A 376 -0.70 -18.73 2.10
C ALA A 376 -1.44 -17.90 3.14
N ALA A 377 -0.99 -17.95 4.39
CA ALA A 377 -1.60 -17.24 5.49
C ALA A 377 -0.57 -16.69 6.48
N ARG A 378 -0.90 -15.54 7.07
CA ARG A 378 -0.22 -14.96 8.22
C ARG A 378 -0.96 -15.35 9.50
N ILE A 379 -0.21 -15.85 10.48
CA ILE A 379 -0.67 -16.31 11.77
C ILE A 379 -0.02 -15.45 12.85
N GLU A 380 -0.86 -14.77 13.63
CA GLU A 380 -0.43 -13.87 14.70
C GLU A 380 -1.27 -14.08 15.96
N GLY A 381 -0.73 -13.80 17.13
CA GLY A 381 -1.45 -13.89 18.41
C GLY A 381 -0.83 -14.88 19.40
N PRO A 382 -1.54 -15.29 20.46
CA PRO A 382 -0.97 -16.16 21.47
C PRO A 382 -0.72 -17.57 20.92
N GLY A 383 0.51 -18.05 21.07
CA GLY A 383 0.94 -19.39 20.69
C GLY A 383 1.20 -20.27 21.91
N TYR A 384 0.99 -21.57 21.77
CA TYR A 384 1.23 -22.58 22.80
C TYR A 384 2.23 -23.61 22.26
N SER A 385 2.98 -24.25 23.17
CA SER A 385 3.88 -25.32 22.79
C SER A 385 3.10 -26.60 22.43
N ALA A 386 3.45 -27.19 21.29
CA ALA A 386 3.15 -28.53 20.82
C ALA A 386 3.99 -29.60 21.54
N PHE A 387 5.05 -29.20 22.26
CA PHE A 387 5.94 -30.08 23.03
C PHE A 387 5.91 -29.74 24.53
N PRO A 388 4.74 -29.86 25.20
CA PRO A 388 4.58 -29.43 26.60
C PRO A 388 5.50 -30.19 27.57
N ASP A 389 5.74 -31.47 27.30
CA ASP A 389 6.60 -32.34 28.10
C ASP A 389 8.09 -32.27 27.67
N GLY A 390 8.42 -31.41 26.70
CA GLY A 390 9.72 -31.38 26.05
C GLY A 390 9.92 -32.54 25.06
N ILE A 391 11.17 -32.83 24.76
CA ILE A 391 11.58 -33.93 23.88
C ILE A 391 12.59 -34.81 24.60
N SER A 392 12.72 -36.08 24.20
CA SER A 392 13.68 -37.01 24.82
C SER A 392 15.10 -36.45 24.83
N GLY A 393 15.59 -36.07 26.02
CA GLY A 393 16.92 -35.50 26.21
C GLY A 393 16.98 -33.97 26.38
N GLN A 394 15.86 -33.25 26.24
CA GLN A 394 15.79 -31.80 26.51
C GLN A 394 14.58 -31.44 27.38
N PRO A 395 14.77 -30.65 28.46
CA PRO A 395 13.66 -30.24 29.32
C PRO A 395 12.65 -29.37 28.56
N PRO A 396 11.40 -29.29 29.06
CA PRO A 396 10.37 -28.46 28.47
C PRO A 396 10.80 -26.99 28.45
N GLY A 397 10.66 -26.36 27.28
CA GLY A 397 11.01 -24.97 27.03
C GLY A 397 9.88 -24.02 27.38
N LEU A 398 9.82 -22.90 26.65
CA LEU A 398 8.71 -21.97 26.74
C LEU A 398 7.41 -22.67 26.33
N GLN A 399 6.39 -22.52 27.17
CA GLN A 399 5.09 -23.18 27.00
C GLN A 399 4.06 -22.31 26.29
N LYS A 400 4.27 -20.99 26.33
CA LYS A 400 3.36 -20.01 25.75
C LYS A 400 4.12 -18.77 25.31
N ALA A 401 3.61 -18.13 24.27
CA ALA A 401 4.01 -16.81 23.82
C ALA A 401 2.78 -15.92 23.71
N ALA A 402 2.91 -14.65 24.07
CA ALA A 402 1.81 -13.70 23.94
C ALA A 402 1.50 -13.39 22.47
N GLN A 403 2.53 -13.37 21.63
CA GLN A 403 2.44 -12.99 20.22
C GLN A 403 3.46 -13.78 19.39
N ILE A 404 2.99 -14.78 18.63
CA ILE A 404 3.76 -15.42 17.56
C ILE A 404 3.60 -14.64 16.25
N ARG A 405 4.57 -14.75 15.36
CA ARG A 405 4.53 -14.16 14.00
C ARG A 405 5.02 -15.20 13.01
N VAL A 406 4.07 -15.86 12.36
CA VAL A 406 4.35 -16.96 11.45
C VAL A 406 3.63 -16.70 10.12
N VAL A 407 4.33 -16.88 9.01
CA VAL A 407 3.72 -16.95 7.69
C VAL A 407 3.94 -18.35 7.15
N VAL A 408 2.85 -19.01 6.76
CA VAL A 408 2.88 -20.34 6.17
C VAL A 408 2.43 -20.24 4.72
N VAL A 409 3.21 -20.84 3.82
CA VAL A 409 2.92 -20.97 2.39
C VAL A 409 2.81 -22.46 2.07
N ALA A 410 1.67 -22.88 1.54
CA ALA A 410 1.36 -24.28 1.24
C ALA A 410 1.89 -24.73 -0.14
N ASP A 411 3.04 -24.20 -0.57
CA ASP A 411 3.69 -24.57 -1.83
C ASP A 411 5.20 -24.30 -1.70
N THR A 412 6.03 -25.32 -1.95
CA THR A 412 7.49 -25.17 -2.01
C THR A 412 8.01 -24.85 -3.40
N ASP A 413 7.26 -25.23 -4.44
CA ASP A 413 7.59 -24.98 -5.85
C ASP A 413 7.43 -23.51 -6.24
N LEU A 414 6.74 -22.69 -5.43
CA LEU A 414 6.76 -21.22 -5.53
C LEU A 414 8.19 -20.65 -5.53
N LEU A 415 9.13 -21.32 -4.86
CA LEU A 415 10.55 -20.93 -4.77
C LEU A 415 11.36 -21.32 -6.01
N SER A 416 10.80 -22.12 -6.90
CA SER A 416 11.48 -22.65 -8.09
C SER A 416 11.49 -21.64 -9.25
N ASP A 417 12.65 -21.48 -9.88
CA ASP A 417 12.83 -20.65 -11.07
C ASP A 417 12.05 -21.23 -12.26
N LYS A 418 11.80 -22.55 -12.31
CA LYS A 418 10.99 -23.19 -13.37
C LYS A 418 9.56 -22.64 -13.40
N VAL A 419 8.98 -22.46 -12.22
CA VAL A 419 7.63 -21.90 -12.05
C VAL A 419 7.66 -20.39 -12.36
N SER A 420 8.76 -19.72 -12.04
CA SER A 420 8.97 -18.28 -12.27
C SER A 420 9.18 -17.91 -13.75
N ASP A 421 9.87 -18.75 -14.53
CA ASP A 421 10.22 -18.47 -15.92
C ASP A 421 9.09 -18.73 -16.93
N LEU A 422 8.17 -19.65 -16.60
CA LEU A 422 7.06 -20.02 -17.49
C LEU A 422 5.95 -18.95 -17.56
N ALA A 423 5.77 -18.20 -16.49
CA ALA A 423 4.78 -17.15 -16.39
C ALA A 423 5.44 -15.98 -15.67
N LYS A 424 5.85 -14.93 -16.40
CA LYS A 424 6.40 -13.69 -15.82
C LYS A 424 5.60 -13.29 -14.56
N ASN A 425 6.13 -13.60 -13.39
CA ASN A 425 5.45 -13.50 -12.11
C ASN A 425 6.32 -12.82 -11.04
N ASP A 426 5.69 -12.52 -9.92
CA ASP A 426 6.25 -11.76 -8.80
C ASP A 426 6.49 -12.67 -7.58
N ASN A 427 6.74 -13.98 -7.78
CA ASN A 427 6.99 -14.94 -6.70
C ASN A 427 8.13 -14.50 -5.80
N ALA A 428 9.27 -14.11 -6.40
CA ALA A 428 10.43 -13.61 -5.66
C ALA A 428 10.07 -12.37 -4.84
N LEU A 429 9.29 -11.45 -5.40
CA LEU A 429 8.86 -10.23 -4.72
C LEU A 429 7.96 -10.54 -3.52
N PHE A 430 7.03 -11.50 -3.65
CA PHE A 430 6.20 -11.96 -2.53
C PHE A 430 7.05 -12.50 -1.36
N VAL A 431 8.06 -13.32 -1.65
CA VAL A 431 8.98 -13.86 -0.62
C VAL A 431 9.80 -12.73 0.00
N LEU A 432 10.40 -11.86 -0.82
CA LEU A 432 11.19 -10.71 -0.36
C LEU A 432 10.37 -9.80 0.55
N ASN A 433 9.17 -9.40 0.14
CA ASN A 433 8.29 -8.54 0.93
C ASN A 433 7.89 -9.20 2.26
N THR A 434 7.62 -10.50 2.24
CA THR A 434 7.23 -11.22 3.44
C THR A 434 8.39 -11.29 4.43
N LEU A 435 9.60 -11.63 3.97
CA LEU A 435 10.79 -11.68 4.82
C LEU A 435 11.22 -10.29 5.30
N ASP A 436 11.07 -9.27 4.46
CA ASP A 436 11.37 -7.88 4.80
C ASP A 436 10.40 -7.36 5.87
N ASN A 437 9.09 -7.61 5.72
CA ASN A 437 8.10 -7.33 6.75
C ASN A 437 8.36 -8.11 8.05
N LEU A 438 8.72 -9.39 7.93
CA LEU A 438 9.11 -10.20 9.07
C LEU A 438 10.45 -9.78 9.66
N SER A 439 11.33 -9.08 8.96
CA SER A 439 12.62 -8.63 9.53
C SER A 439 12.57 -7.19 10.01
N ALA A 440 11.53 -6.44 9.63
CA ALA A 440 11.35 -5.04 9.96
C ALA A 440 11.24 -4.78 11.48
N PRO A 441 11.67 -3.59 11.96
CA PRO A 441 11.42 -3.18 13.34
C PRO A 441 9.94 -3.26 13.70
N GLU A 442 9.62 -3.50 14.98
CA GLU A 442 8.24 -3.73 15.43
C GLU A 442 7.30 -2.56 15.11
N ALA A 443 7.80 -1.33 15.16
CA ALA A 443 7.04 -0.14 14.79
C ALA A 443 6.62 -0.16 13.30
N LEU A 444 7.44 -0.70 12.40
CA LEU A 444 7.12 -0.83 10.97
C LEU A 444 6.22 -2.05 10.72
N ALA A 445 6.51 -3.18 11.37
CA ALA A 445 5.74 -4.42 11.23
C ALA A 445 4.29 -4.27 11.73
N SER A 446 4.06 -3.38 12.70
CA SER A 446 2.72 -3.08 13.25
C SER A 446 1.92 -2.06 12.44
N ILE A 447 2.51 -1.44 11.40
CA ILE A 447 1.77 -0.57 10.49
C ILE A 447 0.81 -1.43 9.69
N ARG A 448 -0.44 -1.46 10.15
CA ARG A 448 -1.50 -2.14 9.43
C ARG A 448 -2.05 -1.23 8.35
N PRO A 449 -2.19 -1.73 7.11
CA PRO A 449 -2.87 -1.01 6.05
C PRO A 449 -4.29 -0.72 6.51
N ARG A 450 -4.69 0.55 6.51
CA ARG A 450 -6.06 0.89 6.90
C ARG A 450 -6.96 0.42 5.79
N ALA A 451 -7.82 -0.54 6.10
CA ALA A 451 -8.87 -0.95 5.20
C ALA A 451 -9.74 0.28 4.90
N ALA A 452 -9.58 0.81 3.69
CA ALA A 452 -10.62 1.64 3.11
C ALA A 452 -11.81 0.70 2.97
N GLN A 453 -12.78 0.84 3.88
CA GLN A 453 -14.07 0.20 3.66
C GLN A 453 -14.51 0.74 2.30
N GLU A 454 -14.74 -0.15 1.32
CA GLU A 454 -15.19 0.18 -0.04
C GLU A 454 -16.52 0.91 0.08
N SER A 455 -16.42 2.20 0.41
CA SER A 455 -17.56 3.06 0.60
C SER A 455 -18.04 3.33 -0.80
N PRO A 456 -19.34 3.13 -1.08
CA PRO A 456 -19.87 3.47 -2.39
C PRO A 456 -19.45 4.90 -2.73
N PRO A 457 -19.04 5.16 -3.99
CA PRO A 457 -18.49 6.45 -4.36
C PRO A 457 -19.49 7.53 -3.96
N SER A 458 -19.03 8.50 -3.16
CA SER A 458 -19.87 9.61 -2.75
C SER A 458 -20.50 10.28 -3.97
N LEU A 459 -21.69 10.86 -3.83
CA LEU A 459 -22.37 11.56 -4.93
C LEU A 459 -21.48 12.63 -5.61
N LEU A 460 -20.59 13.29 -4.86
CA LEU A 460 -19.62 14.22 -5.43
C LEU A 460 -18.57 13.53 -6.31
N ALA A 461 -18.13 12.32 -5.95
CA ALA A 461 -17.16 11.55 -6.72
C ALA A 461 -17.75 11.07 -8.05
N THR A 462 -19.00 10.59 -8.05
CA THR A 462 -19.70 10.17 -9.29
C THR A 462 -19.98 11.34 -10.23
N LEU A 463 -20.37 12.51 -9.69
CA LEU A 463 -20.53 13.73 -10.49
C LEU A 463 -19.20 14.19 -11.11
N ARG A 464 -18.08 14.05 -10.39
CA ARG A 464 -16.76 14.42 -10.90
C ARG A 464 -16.27 13.50 -12.02
N THR A 465 -16.46 12.19 -11.89
CA THR A 465 -16.09 11.24 -12.96
C THR A 465 -16.94 11.43 -14.20
N ALA A 466 -18.25 11.65 -14.05
CA ALA A 466 -19.14 11.98 -15.16
C ALA A 466 -18.74 13.30 -15.85
N ALA A 467 -18.43 14.35 -15.07
CA ALA A 467 -17.93 15.62 -15.59
C ALA A 467 -16.61 15.48 -16.35
N GLU A 468 -15.69 14.66 -15.85
CA GLU A 468 -14.40 14.40 -16.51
C GLU A 468 -14.58 13.68 -17.84
N GLN A 469 -15.45 12.66 -17.90
CA GLN A 469 -15.77 11.96 -19.15
C GLN A 469 -16.41 12.91 -20.17
N ALA A 470 -17.38 13.72 -19.74
CA ALA A 470 -18.03 14.70 -20.60
C ALA A 470 -17.03 15.76 -21.12
N TYR A 471 -16.13 16.23 -20.25
CA TYR A 471 -15.06 17.14 -20.64
C TYR A 471 -14.11 16.51 -21.65
N ARG A 472 -13.62 15.28 -21.41
CA ARG A 472 -12.70 14.59 -22.32
C ARG A 472 -13.28 14.43 -23.73
N VAL A 473 -14.56 14.05 -23.83
CA VAL A 473 -15.24 13.90 -25.13
C VAL A 473 -15.28 15.24 -25.86
N LYS A 474 -15.78 16.30 -25.21
CA LYS A 474 -15.93 17.64 -25.81
C LYS A 474 -14.58 18.33 -26.09
N ALA A 475 -13.58 18.16 -25.22
CA ALA A 475 -12.28 18.83 -25.34
C ALA A 475 -11.38 18.20 -26.40
N SER A 476 -11.52 16.90 -26.69
CA SER A 476 -10.60 16.18 -27.59
C SER A 476 -10.55 16.75 -29.02
N GLU A 477 -11.64 17.32 -29.51
CA GLU A 477 -11.72 17.95 -30.84
C GLU A 477 -11.06 19.33 -30.84
N LEU A 478 -11.37 20.15 -29.82
CA LEU A 478 -10.80 21.48 -29.64
C LEU A 478 -9.28 21.42 -29.40
N GLU A 479 -8.79 20.45 -28.64
CA GLU A 479 -7.36 20.23 -28.43
C GLU A 479 -6.63 19.81 -29.72
N ARG A 480 -7.26 18.95 -30.54
CA ARG A 480 -6.72 18.59 -31.85
C ARG A 480 -6.65 19.80 -32.78
N ARG A 481 -7.69 20.64 -32.79
CA ARG A 481 -7.71 21.88 -33.57
C ARG A 481 -6.65 22.86 -33.10
N LEU A 482 -6.54 23.07 -31.79
CA LEU A 482 -5.52 23.95 -31.20
C LEU A 482 -4.10 23.51 -31.58
N ARG A 483 -3.79 22.21 -31.48
CA ARG A 483 -2.47 21.68 -31.87
C ARG A 483 -2.17 21.93 -33.35
N ARG A 484 -3.14 21.73 -34.25
CA ARG A 484 -2.98 22.02 -35.69
C ARG A 484 -2.74 23.50 -35.93
N THR A 485 -3.55 24.38 -35.34
CA THR A 485 -3.40 25.84 -35.46
C THR A 485 -2.05 26.31 -34.92
N GLU A 486 -1.55 25.74 -33.82
CA GLU A 486 -0.23 26.06 -33.26
C GLU A 486 0.91 25.62 -34.21
N GLN A 487 0.80 24.42 -34.81
CA GLN A 487 1.77 23.91 -35.79
C GLN A 487 1.80 24.74 -37.08
N GLU A 488 0.64 25.10 -37.62
CA GLU A 488 0.52 25.95 -38.81
C GLU A 488 1.08 27.35 -38.56
N TRP A 489 0.79 27.92 -37.38
CA TRP A 489 1.34 29.21 -36.99
C TRP A 489 2.86 29.18 -36.80
N GLN A 490 3.41 28.13 -36.19
CA GLN A 490 4.87 27.95 -36.04
C GLN A 490 5.56 27.85 -37.41
N HIS A 491 4.97 27.11 -38.36
CA HIS A 491 5.49 27.02 -39.73
C HIS A 491 5.52 28.38 -40.45
N LEU A 492 4.52 29.23 -40.22
CA LEU A 492 4.38 30.54 -40.88
C LEU A 492 5.10 31.69 -40.15
N SER A 493 5.50 31.50 -38.89
CA SER A 493 6.14 32.54 -38.04
C SER A 493 7.66 32.41 -37.89
N LEU A 494 8.27 31.37 -38.47
CA LEU A 494 9.73 31.23 -38.53
C LEU A 494 10.32 32.40 -39.34
N PRO A 495 11.32 33.13 -38.81
CA PRO A 495 11.99 34.17 -39.58
C PRO A 495 12.75 33.53 -40.73
N THR A 496 12.30 33.75 -41.96
CA THR A 496 13.03 33.37 -43.17
C THR A 496 14.31 34.20 -43.26
N THR A 497 15.43 33.60 -42.89
CA THR A 497 16.79 34.15 -43.08
C THR A 497 17.24 34.15 -44.55
N THR A 498 16.34 33.92 -45.50
CA THR A 498 16.65 33.92 -46.93
C THR A 498 15.80 34.97 -47.65
N LEU A 499 16.49 35.86 -48.36
CA LEU A 499 15.98 36.92 -49.26
C LEU A 499 15.22 36.33 -50.46
N SER A 500 14.11 35.66 -50.20
CA SER A 500 13.10 35.34 -51.20
C SER A 500 11.79 35.93 -50.74
N SER A 501 11.28 36.88 -51.52
CA SER A 501 10.00 37.55 -51.34
C SER A 501 8.85 36.55 -51.56
N GLN A 502 8.60 35.69 -50.58
CA GLN A 502 7.25 35.17 -50.37
C GLN A 502 6.54 36.17 -49.47
N THR A 503 5.56 36.87 -50.03
CA THR A 503 4.65 37.72 -49.28
C THR A 503 3.93 36.84 -48.26
N VAL A 504 4.40 36.86 -47.02
CA VAL A 504 3.68 36.29 -45.90
C VAL A 504 2.32 36.98 -45.84
N ASP A 505 1.25 36.23 -46.12
CA ASP A 505 -0.09 36.78 -46.17
C ASP A 505 -0.52 37.18 -44.76
N THR A 506 -0.31 38.45 -44.43
CA THR A 506 -0.52 39.03 -43.09
C THR A 506 -1.94 38.79 -42.57
N THR A 507 -2.90 38.62 -43.47
CA THR A 507 -4.31 38.31 -43.17
C THR A 507 -4.48 36.90 -42.60
N GLN A 508 -3.74 35.91 -43.12
CA GLN A 508 -3.79 34.52 -42.70
C GLN A 508 -3.12 34.33 -41.33
N LEU A 509 -2.00 35.02 -41.08
CA LEU A 509 -1.35 35.05 -39.77
C LEU A 509 -2.24 35.69 -38.69
N GLN A 510 -2.96 36.76 -39.01
CA GLN A 510 -3.92 37.38 -38.09
C GLN A 510 -5.10 36.45 -37.77
N ALA A 511 -5.61 35.73 -38.77
CA ALA A 511 -6.68 34.75 -38.59
C ALA A 511 -6.24 33.59 -37.68
N LEU A 512 -5.06 33.01 -37.93
CA LEU A 512 -4.49 31.95 -37.09
C LEU A 512 -4.20 32.42 -35.66
N ASN A 513 -3.68 33.64 -35.49
CA ASN A 513 -3.47 34.22 -34.17
C ASN A 513 -4.79 34.44 -33.42
N LYS A 514 -5.84 34.87 -34.12
CA LYS A 514 -7.18 35.03 -33.54
C LYS A 514 -7.79 33.68 -33.14
N GLU A 515 -7.64 32.63 -33.96
CA GLU A 515 -8.08 31.28 -33.60
C GLU A 515 -7.29 30.72 -32.40
N ARG A 516 -5.97 30.92 -32.37
CA ARG A 516 -5.10 30.52 -31.26
C ARG A 516 -5.49 31.15 -29.92
N LEU A 517 -5.98 32.38 -29.93
CA LEU A 517 -6.48 33.05 -28.71
C LEU A 517 -7.89 32.60 -28.32
N ARG A 518 -8.73 32.24 -29.31
CA ARG A 518 -10.12 31.84 -29.09
C ARG A 518 -10.27 30.40 -28.61
N LEU A 519 -9.50 29.46 -29.15
CA LEU A 519 -9.60 28.03 -28.83
C LEU A 519 -9.34 27.71 -27.34
N PRO A 520 -8.36 28.33 -26.65
CA PRO A 520 -8.21 28.19 -25.20
C PRO A 520 -9.41 28.72 -24.41
N MET A 521 -10.02 29.83 -24.85
CA MET A 521 -11.22 30.36 -24.19
C MET A 521 -12.41 29.41 -24.33
N GLU A 522 -12.58 28.79 -25.49
CA GLU A 522 -13.62 27.78 -25.72
C GLU A 522 -13.37 26.51 -24.90
N LEU A 523 -12.11 26.06 -24.78
CA LEU A 523 -11.72 24.97 -23.87
C LEU A 523 -12.07 25.29 -22.41
N HIS A 524 -11.79 26.52 -21.96
CA HIS A 524 -12.17 26.96 -20.61
C HIS A 524 -13.69 27.00 -20.41
N ALA A 525 -14.45 27.46 -21.41
CA ALA A 525 -15.91 27.49 -21.35
C ALA A 525 -16.51 26.08 -21.27
N VAL A 526 -16.04 25.16 -22.11
CA VAL A 526 -16.43 23.73 -22.10
C VAL A 526 -16.12 23.09 -20.74
N ARG A 527 -14.96 23.40 -20.16
CA ARG A 527 -14.61 22.94 -18.81
C ARG A 527 -15.56 23.48 -17.75
N ALA A 528 -15.88 24.78 -17.79
CA ALA A 528 -16.77 25.40 -16.84
C ALA A 528 -18.18 24.80 -16.90
N GLU A 529 -18.67 24.51 -18.11
CA GLU A 529 -19.94 23.84 -18.35
C GLU A 529 -19.94 22.41 -17.79
N ALA A 530 -18.92 21.60 -18.14
CA ALA A 530 -18.81 20.22 -17.69
C ALA A 530 -18.75 20.09 -16.16
N TYR A 531 -18.07 21.02 -15.48
CA TYR A 531 -17.91 21.02 -14.02
C TYR A 531 -18.96 21.87 -13.28
N ALA A 532 -19.98 22.41 -13.94
CA ALA A 532 -20.94 23.32 -13.32
C ALA A 532 -21.69 22.70 -12.12
N GLN A 533 -22.14 21.45 -12.24
CA GLN A 533 -22.85 20.73 -11.18
C GLN A 533 -21.93 20.41 -9.99
N VAL A 534 -20.70 20.00 -10.28
CA VAL A 534 -19.65 19.74 -9.27
C VAL A 534 -19.37 21.02 -8.48
N ASN A 535 -19.16 22.15 -9.17
CA ASN A 535 -18.86 23.42 -8.53
C ASN A 535 -20.00 23.90 -7.63
N ARG A 536 -21.27 23.75 -8.04
CA ARG A 536 -22.43 24.10 -7.21
C ARG A 536 -22.46 23.31 -5.91
N LEU A 537 -22.26 21.99 -6.00
CA LEU A 537 -22.24 21.12 -4.82
C LEU A 537 -21.04 21.41 -3.92
N GLU A 538 -19.85 21.64 -4.49
CA GLU A 538 -18.67 22.03 -3.73
C GLU A 538 -18.87 23.35 -2.97
N ILE A 539 -19.46 24.35 -3.63
CA ILE A 539 -19.76 25.64 -3.00
C ILE A 539 -20.76 25.43 -1.85
N ALA A 540 -21.82 24.65 -2.05
CA ALA A 540 -22.79 24.36 -1.01
C ALA A 540 -22.13 23.69 0.22
N ILE A 541 -21.29 22.66 0.01
CA ILE A 541 -20.57 21.98 1.09
C ILE A 541 -19.60 22.94 1.80
N LYS A 542 -18.83 23.73 1.04
CA LYS A 542 -17.89 24.72 1.61
C LYS A 542 -18.63 25.77 2.45
N LEU A 543 -19.77 26.28 1.99
CA LEU A 543 -20.58 27.25 2.74
C LEU A 543 -21.09 26.62 4.05
N VAL A 544 -21.65 25.41 4.01
CA VAL A 544 -22.11 24.71 5.21
C VAL A 544 -20.97 24.55 6.22
N MET A 545 -19.81 24.03 5.81
CA MET A 545 -18.67 23.84 6.70
C MET A 545 -18.12 25.16 7.25
N THR A 546 -18.00 26.20 6.41
CA THR A 546 -17.45 27.50 6.80
C THR A 546 -18.35 28.23 7.80
N PHE A 547 -19.68 28.14 7.64
CA PHE A 547 -20.62 28.81 8.54
C PHE A 547 -20.91 28.01 9.83
N THR A 548 -20.68 26.70 9.84
CA THR A 548 -20.98 25.86 11.02
C THR A 548 -20.19 26.30 12.25
N ILE A 549 -18.89 26.58 12.14
CA ILE A 549 -18.03 26.95 13.27
C ILE A 549 -18.39 28.34 13.84
N PRO A 550 -18.50 29.42 13.04
CA PRO A 550 -18.93 30.71 13.56
C PRO A 550 -20.33 30.69 14.18
N VAL A 551 -21.29 29.98 13.56
CA VAL A 551 -22.66 29.89 14.08
C VAL A 551 -22.69 29.17 15.43
N THR A 552 -21.96 28.05 15.58
CA THR A 552 -21.87 27.32 16.85
C THR A 552 -21.18 28.14 17.94
N LEU A 553 -20.11 28.87 17.62
CA LEU A 553 -19.46 29.82 18.55
C LEU A 553 -20.39 30.96 18.97
N CYS A 554 -21.14 31.55 18.03
CA CYS A 554 -22.12 32.58 18.33
C CYS A 554 -23.25 32.06 19.23
N LEU A 555 -23.74 30.82 19.00
CA LEU A 555 -24.73 30.18 19.85
C LEU A 555 -24.20 29.91 21.26
N MET A 556 -22.97 29.42 21.40
CA MET A 556 -22.30 29.23 22.69
C MET A 556 -22.13 30.56 23.45
N ALA A 557 -21.64 31.60 22.77
CA ALA A 557 -21.52 32.94 23.35
C ALA A 557 -22.88 33.51 23.78
N GLY A 558 -23.92 33.30 22.96
CA GLY A 558 -25.31 33.69 23.26
C GLY A 558 -25.86 32.98 24.51
N LEU A 559 -25.63 31.67 24.63
CA LEU A 559 -26.02 30.88 25.81
C LEU A 559 -25.32 31.38 27.09
N VAL A 560 -24.01 31.64 27.03
CA VAL A 560 -23.25 32.21 28.16
C VAL A 560 -23.77 33.60 28.54
N PHE A 561 -24.05 34.45 27.56
CA PHE A 561 -24.60 35.79 27.79
C PHE A 561 -25.99 35.74 28.46
N VAL A 562 -26.89 34.88 27.98
CA VAL A 562 -28.22 34.68 28.56
C VAL A 562 -28.11 34.08 29.97
N GLY A 563 -27.21 33.11 30.18
CA GLY A 563 -26.93 32.52 31.49
C GLY A 563 -26.45 33.55 32.51
N ASN A 564 -25.49 34.40 32.13
CA ASN A 564 -25.00 35.48 32.98
C ASN A 564 -26.07 36.55 33.24
N ARG A 565 -26.93 36.87 32.26
CA ARG A 565 -28.03 37.82 32.44
C ARG A 565 -29.11 37.27 33.36
N ARG A 566 -29.44 35.98 33.29
CA ARG A 566 -30.37 35.31 34.21
C ARG A 566 -29.83 35.27 35.64
N ARG A 567 -28.54 34.95 35.82
CA ARG A 567 -27.87 35.01 37.14
C ARG A 567 -27.91 36.42 37.74
N ARG A 568 -27.63 37.46 36.95
CA ARG A 568 -27.72 38.86 37.41
C ARG A 568 -29.15 39.30 37.74
N ARG A 569 -30.17 38.79 37.04
CA ARG A 569 -31.59 39.06 37.35
C ARG A 569 -32.06 38.35 38.62
N HIS A 570 -31.60 37.13 38.89
CA HIS A 570 -31.89 36.44 40.16
C HIS A 570 -31.16 37.07 41.36
N ALA A 571 -29.95 37.61 41.17
CA ALA A 571 -29.28 38.39 42.21
C ALA A 571 -30.01 39.71 42.55
N GLY A 572 -30.81 40.25 41.63
CA GLY A 572 -31.63 41.45 41.83
C GLY A 572 -33.01 41.20 42.46
N SER A 573 -33.46 39.95 42.60
CA SER A 573 -34.75 39.60 43.22
C SER A 573 -34.63 39.10 44.66
N VAL A 574 -33.43 39.08 45.24
CA VAL A 574 -33.19 38.77 46.67
C VAL A 574 -33.04 40.05 47.51
N ILE A 575 -33.11 41.23 46.87
CA ILE A 575 -33.14 42.53 47.53
C ILE A 575 -34.41 43.25 47.08
N ARG A 576 -35.56 42.83 47.59
CA ARG A 576 -36.75 43.66 47.70
C ARG A 576 -37.64 43.20 48.83
#